data_AF-A0A2D5B7X6-F1
#
_entry.id   AF-A0A2D5B7X6-F1
#
_cell.length_a   1.000
_cell.length_b   1.000
_cell.length_c   1.000
_cell.angle_alpha   90.00
_cell.angle_beta   90.00
_cell.angle_gamma   90.00
#
_symmetry.space_group_name_H-M   'P 1'
#
loop_
_entity.id
_entity.type
_entity.pdbx_description
1 polymer ?
#
loop_
_entity_poly.entity_id
_entity_poly.type
_entity_poly.pdbx_seq_one_letter_code
_entity_poly.pdbx_strand_id
1 'polypeptide(L)'
;MNVDHHPSRAMVGQFGVVLLRVSLLAVLSFFAFAGYALSRTYDVDELGLRSPWIAVRAGAVSLVLMMLVCWTAMVWHLPDVIRVSRYSRRWRNGCCSSCGYPAGDGTGPCNECGAPFVEPARLQLTVSMVLRSLVVIFVCWLIGVAVGEGSVRLDERNAMRQFASERLVNPGVDSIKWTRAWPGHGTIVVADDGSVDAGE
;
A
#
# COMPACT_ATOMS: atom_id res chain seq x y z
N MET A 1 -36.03 24.91 22.85
CA MET A 1 -35.95 23.78 21.89
C MET A 1 -34.65 23.04 22.18
N ASN A 2 -34.73 21.85 22.76
CA ASN A 2 -33.56 20.99 22.97
C ASN A 2 -33.20 20.37 21.62
N VAL A 3 -32.07 20.78 21.05
CA VAL A 3 -31.47 20.09 19.91
C VAL A 3 -30.73 18.90 20.51
N ASP A 4 -31.35 17.73 20.47
CA ASP A 4 -30.70 16.49 20.85
C ASP A 4 -29.51 16.24 19.92
N HIS A 5 -28.32 16.65 20.37
CA HIS A 5 -27.06 16.27 19.77
C HIS A 5 -26.91 14.76 19.92
N HIS A 6 -27.36 14.00 18.93
CA HIS A 6 -27.11 12.57 18.85
C HIS A 6 -25.61 12.32 18.64
N PRO A 7 -24.85 11.90 19.67
CA PRO A 7 -23.41 11.64 19.54
C PRO A 7 -23.11 10.47 18.58
N SER A 8 -24.10 9.64 18.29
CA SER A 8 -23.97 8.44 17.45
C SER A 8 -23.59 8.74 16.00
N ARG A 9 -24.02 9.88 15.42
CA ARG A 9 -23.71 10.20 14.01
C ARG A 9 -22.27 10.63 13.78
N ALA A 10 -21.62 11.24 14.80
CA ALA A 10 -20.23 11.68 14.69
C ALA A 10 -19.25 10.49 14.75
N MET A 11 -19.54 9.49 15.60
CA MET A 11 -18.69 8.29 15.72
C MET A 11 -18.66 7.47 14.43
N VAL A 12 -19.81 7.22 13.80
CA VAL A 12 -19.90 6.40 12.57
C VAL A 12 -19.03 6.97 11.44
N GLY A 13 -18.95 8.31 11.32
CA GLY A 13 -18.11 8.96 10.32
C GLY A 13 -16.61 8.79 10.57
N GLN A 14 -16.17 8.83 11.83
CA GLN A 14 -14.75 8.68 12.17
C GLN A 14 -14.28 7.23 11.98
N PHE A 15 -15.06 6.24 12.42
CA PHE A 15 -14.72 4.82 12.23
C PHE A 15 -14.62 4.45 10.74
N GLY A 16 -15.55 4.95 9.91
CA GLY A 16 -15.50 4.71 8.46
C GLY A 16 -14.22 5.25 7.80
N VAL A 17 -13.77 6.45 8.21
CA VAL A 17 -12.53 7.04 7.67
C VAL A 17 -11.29 6.26 8.12
N VAL A 18 -11.25 5.81 9.38
CA VAL A 18 -10.13 4.99 9.88
C VAL A 18 -10.09 3.66 9.15
N LEU A 19 -11.21 2.95 9.02
CA LEU A 19 -11.29 1.69 8.30
C LEU A 19 -10.86 1.82 6.84
N LEU A 20 -11.33 2.87 6.15
CA LEU A 20 -10.92 3.17 4.77
C LEU A 20 -9.41 3.39 4.67
N ARG A 21 -8.81 4.14 5.60
CA ARG A 21 -7.37 4.40 5.60
C ARG A 21 -6.59 3.11 5.85
N VAL A 22 -6.97 2.32 6.86
CA VAL A 22 -6.32 1.05 7.18
C VAL A 22 -6.39 0.08 5.99
N SER A 23 -7.55 -0.04 5.34
CA SER A 23 -7.69 -0.90 4.17
C SER A 23 -6.83 -0.44 2.99
N LEU A 24 -6.75 0.86 2.72
CA LEU A 24 -5.84 1.41 1.69
C LEU A 24 -4.37 1.10 1.99
N LEU A 25 -3.93 1.22 3.25
CA LEU A 25 -2.56 0.90 3.66
C LEU A 25 -2.27 -0.60 3.50
N ALA A 26 -3.22 -1.45 3.86
CA ALA A 26 -3.10 -2.90 3.67
C ALA A 26 -2.97 -3.27 2.19
N VAL A 27 -3.80 -2.66 1.34
CA VAL A 27 -3.75 -2.83 -0.12
C VAL A 27 -2.39 -2.38 -0.67
N LEU A 28 -1.92 -1.18 -0.31
CA LEU A 28 -0.60 -0.67 -0.74
C LEU A 28 0.55 -1.61 -0.33
N SER A 29 0.52 -2.10 0.90
CA SER A 29 1.54 -3.02 1.42
C SER A 29 1.52 -4.35 0.67
N PHE A 30 0.31 -4.88 0.38
CA PHE A 30 0.15 -6.09 -0.42
C PHE A 30 0.66 -5.93 -1.85
N PHE A 31 0.40 -4.77 -2.49
CA PHE A 31 0.91 -4.51 -3.84
C PHE A 31 2.43 -4.36 -3.88
N ALA A 32 3.04 -3.73 -2.88
CA ALA A 32 4.50 -3.67 -2.75
C ALA A 32 5.09 -5.08 -2.57
N PHE A 33 4.46 -5.90 -1.73
CA PHE A 33 4.80 -7.31 -1.57
C PHE A 33 4.71 -8.06 -2.91
N ALA A 34 3.60 -7.94 -3.64
CA ALA A 34 3.39 -8.64 -4.91
C ALA A 34 4.38 -8.17 -5.98
N GLY A 35 4.64 -6.85 -6.06
CA GLY A 35 5.64 -6.27 -6.96
C GLY A 35 7.03 -6.80 -6.69
N TYR A 36 7.42 -6.88 -5.41
CA TYR A 36 8.70 -7.44 -4.98
C TYR A 36 8.82 -8.94 -5.30
N ALA A 37 7.78 -9.72 -4.99
CA ALA A 37 7.76 -11.15 -5.28
C ALA A 37 7.91 -11.41 -6.79
N LEU A 38 7.20 -10.65 -7.62
CA LEU A 38 7.31 -10.73 -9.08
C LEU A 38 8.69 -10.31 -9.56
N SER A 39 9.25 -9.18 -9.09
CA SER A 39 10.59 -8.74 -9.52
C SER A 39 11.64 -9.81 -9.21
N ARG A 40 11.54 -10.46 -8.04
CA ARG A 40 12.46 -11.53 -7.67
C ARG A 40 12.35 -12.73 -8.60
N THR A 41 11.13 -13.13 -9.01
CA THR A 41 10.97 -14.25 -9.95
C THR A 41 11.62 -14.00 -11.30
N TYR A 42 11.68 -12.75 -11.76
CA TYR A 42 12.32 -12.40 -13.02
C TYR A 42 13.85 -12.39 -12.94
N ASP A 43 14.43 -12.19 -11.76
CA ASP A 43 15.89 -12.13 -11.58
C ASP A 43 16.56 -13.51 -11.57
N VAL A 44 15.86 -14.60 -11.21
CA VAL A 44 16.51 -15.91 -10.97
C VAL A 44 16.81 -16.71 -12.25
N ASP A 45 16.11 -16.46 -13.36
CA ASP A 45 16.21 -17.32 -14.56
C ASP A 45 16.95 -16.69 -15.78
N GLU A 46 17.25 -15.38 -15.80
CA GLU A 46 17.71 -14.70 -17.04
C GLU A 46 19.01 -13.86 -16.93
N LEU A 47 20.00 -14.27 -16.14
CA LEU A 47 21.33 -13.63 -16.09
C LEU A 47 22.19 -13.80 -17.39
N GLY A 48 21.56 -14.05 -18.54
CA GLY A 48 22.21 -14.14 -19.85
C GLY A 48 21.45 -13.51 -21.03
N LEU A 49 20.24 -12.96 -20.86
CA LEU A 49 19.41 -12.51 -22.00
C LEU A 49 19.05 -11.03 -21.91
N ARG A 50 19.67 -10.25 -22.82
CA ARG A 50 19.32 -8.88 -23.23
C ARG A 50 17.93 -8.80 -23.89
N SER A 51 16.90 -9.40 -23.30
CA SER A 51 15.56 -9.40 -23.90
C SER A 51 14.88 -8.05 -23.63
N PRO A 52 14.60 -7.23 -24.67
CA PRO A 52 13.90 -5.94 -24.48
C PRO A 52 12.51 -6.13 -23.84
N TRP A 53 11.95 -7.33 -23.89
CA TRP A 53 10.66 -7.67 -23.29
C TRP A 53 10.65 -7.61 -21.76
N ILE A 54 11.78 -7.85 -21.10
CA ILE A 54 11.89 -7.72 -19.63
C ILE A 54 11.67 -6.26 -19.22
N ALA A 55 12.35 -5.34 -19.90
CA ALA A 55 12.22 -3.91 -19.66
C ALA A 55 10.78 -3.43 -19.91
N VAL A 56 10.13 -3.93 -20.97
CA VAL A 56 8.71 -3.62 -21.24
C VAL A 56 7.80 -4.13 -20.12
N ARG A 57 7.98 -5.37 -19.64
CA ARG A 57 7.16 -5.93 -18.55
C ARG A 57 7.39 -5.19 -17.24
N ALA A 58 8.65 -4.95 -16.86
CA ALA A 58 9.00 -4.20 -15.67
C ALA A 58 8.44 -2.76 -15.73
N GLY A 59 8.53 -2.11 -16.89
CA GLY A 59 7.92 -0.80 -17.14
C GLY A 59 6.40 -0.83 -17.01
N ALA A 60 5.73 -1.85 -17.56
CA ALA A 60 4.27 -2.01 -17.45
C ALA A 60 3.81 -2.22 -16.01
N VAL A 61 4.50 -3.09 -15.26
CA VAL A 61 4.24 -3.32 -13.82
C VAL A 61 4.46 -2.03 -13.04
N SER A 62 5.57 -1.32 -13.29
CA SER A 62 5.87 -0.05 -12.63
C SER A 62 4.80 1.02 -12.90
N LEU A 63 4.29 1.10 -14.14
CA LEU A 63 3.23 2.03 -14.52
C LEU A 63 1.92 1.71 -13.80
N VAL A 64 1.52 0.44 -13.74
CA VAL A 64 0.33 0.00 -13.00
C VAL A 64 0.45 0.33 -11.52
N LEU A 65 1.61 0.06 -10.91
CA LEU A 65 1.89 0.40 -9.52
C LEU A 65 1.84 1.93 -9.30
N MET A 66 2.39 2.72 -10.21
CA MET A 66 2.35 4.18 -10.14
C MET A 66 0.90 4.71 -10.25
N MET A 67 0.10 4.18 -11.18
CA MET A 67 -1.33 4.55 -11.29
C MET A 67 -2.09 4.21 -10.01
N LEU A 68 -1.82 3.05 -9.40
CA LEU A 68 -2.44 2.66 -8.15
C LEU A 68 -2.02 3.59 -7.00
N VAL A 69 -0.75 3.98 -6.92
CA VAL A 69 -0.27 4.97 -5.94
C VAL A 69 -0.99 6.31 -6.11
N CYS A 70 -1.11 6.80 -7.34
CA CYS A 70 -1.88 8.03 -7.63
C CYS A 70 -3.34 7.89 -7.20
N TRP A 71 -3.97 6.75 -7.49
CA TRP A 71 -5.35 6.47 -7.10
C TRP A 71 -5.52 6.44 -5.58
N THR A 72 -4.66 5.73 -4.85
CA THR A 72 -4.71 5.67 -3.39
C THR A 72 -4.46 7.03 -2.75
N ALA A 73 -3.54 7.84 -3.27
CA ALA A 73 -3.33 9.21 -2.82
C ALA A 73 -4.59 10.07 -3.01
N MET A 74 -5.30 9.92 -4.14
CA MET A 74 -6.57 10.61 -4.36
C MET A 74 -7.65 10.18 -3.36
N VAL A 75 -7.80 8.86 -3.13
CA VAL A 75 -8.79 8.33 -2.18
C VAL A 75 -8.44 8.71 -0.73
N TRP A 76 -7.15 8.81 -0.39
CA TRP A 76 -6.70 9.19 0.95
C TRP A 76 -7.21 10.58 1.37
N HIS A 77 -7.27 11.52 0.43
CA HIS A 77 -7.75 12.89 0.64
C HIS A 77 -9.26 13.05 0.40
N LEU A 78 -9.95 12.02 -0.10
CA LEU A 78 -11.38 12.05 -0.42
C LEU A 78 -12.27 12.47 0.76
N PRO A 79 -12.05 12.03 2.03
CA PRO A 79 -12.87 12.49 3.15
C PRO A 79 -12.82 14.00 3.37
N ASP A 80 -11.65 14.61 3.16
CA ASP A 80 -11.45 16.05 3.30
C ASP A 80 -12.14 16.80 2.14
N VAL A 81 -12.03 16.26 0.91
CA VAL A 81 -12.74 16.77 -0.27
C VAL A 81 -14.26 16.75 -0.04
N ILE A 82 -14.81 15.63 0.46
CA ILE A 82 -16.25 15.50 0.75
C ILE A 82 -16.66 16.51 1.82
N ARG A 83 -15.85 16.69 2.86
CA ARG A 83 -16.14 17.62 3.96
C ARG A 83 -16.20 19.06 3.44
N VAL A 84 -15.16 19.51 2.73
CA VAL A 84 -15.11 20.86 2.14
C VAL A 84 -16.27 21.06 1.15
N SER A 85 -16.54 20.09 0.27
CA SER A 85 -17.65 20.14 -0.68
C SER A 85 -19.01 20.28 0.01
N ARG A 86 -19.25 19.56 1.11
CA ARG A 86 -20.47 19.69 1.91
C ARG A 86 -20.59 21.08 2.54
N TYR A 87 -19.50 21.62 3.09
CA TYR A 87 -19.47 22.95 3.68
C TYR A 87 -19.73 24.04 2.63
N SER A 88 -19.08 23.96 1.47
CA SER A 88 -19.31 24.89 0.35
C SER A 88 -20.75 24.78 -0.18
N ARG A 89 -21.33 23.58 -0.24
CA ARG A 89 -22.74 23.40 -0.65
C ARG A 89 -23.71 24.05 0.35
N ARG A 90 -23.49 23.88 1.65
CA ARG A 90 -24.31 24.51 2.70
C ARG A 90 -24.21 26.04 2.63
N TRP A 91 -23.00 26.56 2.54
CA TRP A 91 -22.77 28.00 2.45
C TRP A 91 -23.46 28.62 1.22
N ARG A 92 -23.35 27.99 0.04
CA ARG A 92 -24.05 28.42 -1.18
C ARG A 92 -25.57 28.41 -1.07
N ASN A 93 -26.13 27.59 -0.18
CA ASN A 93 -27.57 27.54 0.08
C ASN A 93 -28.01 28.56 1.16
N GLY A 94 -27.13 29.46 1.59
CA GLY A 94 -27.43 30.38 2.69
C GLY A 94 -27.52 29.68 4.05
N CYS A 95 -26.88 28.53 4.22
CA CYS A 95 -26.80 27.83 5.50
C CYS A 95 -25.40 27.97 6.12
N CYS A 96 -25.32 27.92 7.45
CA CYS A 96 -24.06 27.78 8.17
C CYS A 96 -23.29 26.55 7.64
N SER A 97 -22.01 26.74 7.30
CA SER A 97 -21.16 25.67 6.77
C SER A 97 -20.95 24.54 7.78
N SER A 98 -20.81 24.87 9.07
CA SER A 98 -20.54 23.92 10.15
C SER A 98 -21.76 23.07 10.52
N CYS A 99 -22.83 23.69 11.05
CA CYS A 99 -24.01 22.97 11.54
C CYS A 99 -25.11 22.78 10.48
N GLY A 100 -25.17 23.63 9.45
CA GLY A 100 -26.23 23.60 8.44
C GLY A 100 -27.46 24.45 8.76
N TYR A 101 -27.49 25.18 9.88
CA TYR A 101 -28.58 26.09 10.23
C TYR A 101 -28.74 27.21 9.19
N PRO A 102 -29.97 27.63 8.81
CA PRO A 102 -30.17 28.77 7.91
C PRO A 102 -29.46 30.02 8.45
N ALA A 103 -28.56 30.60 7.67
CA ALA A 103 -28.01 31.91 7.96
C ALA A 103 -29.11 32.91 7.60
N GLY A 104 -29.55 33.71 8.59
CA GLY A 104 -30.51 34.79 8.37
C GLY A 104 -29.88 35.92 7.56
N ASP A 105 -29.90 37.15 8.07
CA ASP A 105 -29.41 38.35 7.37
C ASP A 105 -27.88 38.40 7.12
N GLY A 106 -27.18 37.27 7.22
CA GLY A 106 -25.81 37.07 6.72
C GLY A 106 -24.70 37.84 7.41
N THR A 107 -25.00 38.58 8.49
CA THR A 107 -24.10 39.60 9.08
C THR A 107 -23.51 39.22 10.45
N GLY A 108 -23.67 37.98 10.91
CA GLY A 108 -23.21 37.57 12.24
C GLY A 108 -22.78 36.11 12.38
N PRO A 109 -22.27 35.72 13.57
CA PRO A 109 -22.02 34.33 13.89
C PRO A 109 -23.32 33.52 13.85
N CYS A 110 -23.22 32.22 13.57
CA CYS A 110 -24.38 31.33 13.52
C CYS A 110 -25.08 31.27 14.89
N ASN A 111 -26.39 31.51 14.90
CA ASN A 111 -27.20 31.48 16.14
C ASN A 111 -27.23 30.12 16.85
N GLU A 112 -26.91 29.03 16.14
CA GLU A 112 -26.88 27.67 16.71
C GLU A 112 -25.50 27.28 17.23
N CYS A 113 -24.45 27.40 16.40
CA CYS A 113 -23.12 26.90 16.73
C CYS A 113 -22.07 27.99 16.99
N GLY A 114 -22.43 29.27 16.88
CA GLY A 114 -21.52 30.40 17.03
C GLY A 114 -20.47 30.55 15.93
N ALA A 115 -20.42 29.65 14.95
CA ALA A 115 -19.43 29.69 13.88
C ALA A 115 -19.60 30.95 13.00
N PRO A 116 -18.52 31.64 12.62
CA PRO A 116 -18.61 32.83 11.79
C PRO A 116 -19.10 32.47 10.39
N PHE A 117 -19.93 33.33 9.79
CA PHE A 117 -20.46 33.14 8.44
C PHE A 117 -19.43 33.57 7.38
N VAL A 118 -18.38 32.77 7.24
CA VAL A 118 -17.27 33.01 6.28
C VAL A 118 -17.31 31.95 5.18
N GLU A 119 -16.99 32.35 3.95
CA GLU A 119 -16.85 31.42 2.82
C GLU A 119 -15.81 30.33 3.18
N PRO A 120 -16.15 29.04 3.08
CA PRO A 120 -15.21 27.98 3.40
C PRO A 120 -14.03 28.01 2.43
N ALA A 121 -12.81 27.87 2.97
CA ALA A 121 -11.59 27.86 2.18
C ALA A 121 -11.67 26.82 1.06
N ARG A 122 -11.25 27.23 -0.14
CA ARG A 122 -11.13 26.31 -1.28
C ARG A 122 -10.08 25.26 -0.95
N LEU A 123 -10.30 24.03 -1.42
CA LEU A 123 -9.32 22.96 -1.28
C LEU A 123 -8.03 23.36 -2.03
N GLN A 124 -6.98 23.70 -1.28
CA GLN A 124 -5.66 23.96 -1.83
C GLN A 124 -4.79 22.73 -1.64
N LEU A 125 -4.24 22.20 -2.74
CA LEU A 125 -3.21 21.18 -2.71
C LEU A 125 -1.94 21.80 -2.11
N THR A 126 -1.71 21.54 -0.83
CA THR A 126 -0.51 22.01 -0.15
C THR A 126 0.63 20.99 -0.34
N VAL A 127 1.86 21.49 -0.43
CA VAL A 127 3.07 20.63 -0.48
C VAL A 127 3.12 19.68 0.72
N SER A 128 2.64 20.14 1.89
CA SER A 128 2.56 19.31 3.09
C SER A 128 1.66 18.07 2.91
N MET A 129 0.53 18.20 2.21
CA MET A 129 -0.37 17.07 1.92
C MET A 129 0.33 16.03 1.03
N VAL A 130 1.04 16.50 0.00
CA VAL A 130 1.82 15.63 -0.89
C VAL A 130 2.91 14.90 -0.12
N LEU A 131 3.70 15.63 0.69
CA LEU A 131 4.79 15.06 1.46
C LEU A 131 4.29 13.99 2.46
N ARG A 132 3.19 14.25 3.17
CA ARG A 132 2.57 13.27 4.07
C ARG A 132 2.13 12.01 3.32
N SER A 133 1.51 12.16 2.16
CA SER A 133 1.13 11.02 1.32
C SER A 133 2.35 10.22 0.89
N LEU A 134 3.43 10.87 0.45
CA LEU A 134 4.67 10.20 0.05
C LEU A 134 5.30 9.42 1.21
N VAL A 135 5.36 9.98 2.42
CA VAL A 135 5.87 9.29 3.60
C VAL A 135 5.05 8.03 3.90
N VAL A 136 3.72 8.14 3.87
CA VAL A 136 2.82 7.00 4.11
C VAL A 136 3.02 5.90 3.05
N ILE A 137 3.08 6.29 1.77
CA ILE A 137 3.34 5.36 0.66
C ILE A 137 4.69 4.66 0.85
N PHE A 138 5.74 5.42 1.19
CA PHE A 138 7.07 4.90 1.41
C PHE A 138 7.13 3.90 2.57
N VAL A 139 6.45 4.19 3.69
CA VAL A 139 6.37 3.27 4.84
C VAL A 139 5.62 1.99 4.46
N CYS A 140 4.48 2.08 3.78
CA CYS A 140 3.76 0.89 3.29
C CYS A 140 4.59 0.06 2.32
N TRP A 141 5.35 0.72 1.45
CA TRP A 141 6.26 0.06 0.53
C TRP A 141 7.35 -0.71 1.28
N LEU A 142 8.02 -0.08 2.27
CA LEU A 142 9.02 -0.73 3.10
C LEU A 142 8.45 -1.94 3.85
N ILE A 143 7.24 -1.84 4.40
CA ILE A 143 6.57 -2.94 5.08
C ILE A 143 6.32 -4.09 4.10
N GLY A 144 5.78 -3.80 2.92
CA GLY A 144 5.53 -4.81 1.88
C GLY A 144 6.80 -5.52 1.43
N VAL A 145 7.89 -4.77 1.21
CA VAL A 145 9.20 -5.33 0.85
C VAL A 145 9.78 -6.18 1.98
N ALA A 146 9.73 -5.71 3.24
CA ALA A 146 10.24 -6.45 4.38
C ALA A 146 9.49 -7.77 4.59
N VAL A 147 8.16 -7.76 4.47
CA VAL A 147 7.34 -8.99 4.51
C VAL A 147 7.69 -9.91 3.35
N GLY A 148 7.90 -9.35 2.15
CA GLY A 148 8.28 -10.10 0.95
C GLY A 148 9.62 -10.81 1.09
N GLU A 149 10.64 -10.08 1.54
CA GLU A 149 11.96 -10.65 1.78
C GLU A 149 11.95 -11.67 2.92
N GLY A 150 11.20 -11.37 3.99
CA GLY A 150 11.05 -12.29 5.12
C GLY A 150 10.40 -13.62 4.73
N SER A 151 9.33 -13.56 3.93
CA SER A 151 8.63 -14.77 3.50
C SER A 151 9.45 -15.61 2.52
N VAL A 152 10.18 -14.95 1.64
CA VAL A 152 11.14 -15.57 0.73
C VAL A 152 12.25 -16.30 1.48
N ARG A 153 12.88 -15.65 2.46
CA ARG A 153 13.95 -16.26 3.26
C ARG A 153 13.45 -17.45 4.07
N LEU A 154 12.20 -17.41 4.52
CA LEU A 154 11.58 -18.51 5.23
C LEU A 154 11.35 -19.71 4.31
N ASP A 155 10.88 -19.48 3.08
CA ASP A 155 10.71 -20.51 2.05
C ASP A 155 12.03 -21.20 1.72
N GLU A 156 13.09 -20.43 1.49
CA GLU A 156 14.44 -20.95 1.21
C GLU A 156 15.01 -21.77 2.37
N ARG A 157 14.81 -21.31 3.62
CA ARG A 157 15.23 -22.07 4.81
C ARG A 157 14.51 -23.41 4.90
N ASN A 158 13.23 -23.46 4.57
CA ASN A 158 12.47 -24.70 4.59
C ASN A 158 12.92 -25.64 3.47
N ALA A 159 13.17 -25.12 2.27
CA ALA A 159 13.71 -25.88 1.15
C ALA A 159 15.10 -26.45 1.46
N MET A 160 16.00 -25.66 2.07
CA MET A 160 17.32 -26.12 2.50
C MET A 160 17.24 -27.23 3.56
N ARG A 161 16.28 -27.16 4.50
CA ARG A 161 16.06 -28.23 5.49
C ARG A 161 15.58 -29.51 4.82
N GLN A 162 14.67 -29.40 3.86
CA GLN A 162 14.20 -30.55 3.09
C GLN A 162 15.35 -31.18 2.30
N PHE A 163 16.13 -30.37 1.59
CA PHE A 163 17.30 -30.81 0.86
C PHE A 163 18.31 -31.55 1.75
N ALA A 164 18.63 -30.98 2.92
CA ALA A 164 19.51 -31.62 3.90
C ALA A 164 18.97 -32.98 4.37
N SER A 165 17.65 -33.08 4.62
CA SER A 165 17.02 -34.34 5.02
C SER A 165 17.04 -35.39 3.90
N GLU A 166 16.85 -34.99 2.64
CA GLU A 166 16.90 -35.90 1.49
C GLU A 166 18.32 -36.39 1.23
N ARG A 167 19.34 -35.54 1.41
CA ARG A 167 20.75 -35.92 1.25
C ARG A 167 21.24 -36.92 2.29
N LEU A 168 20.64 -36.90 3.50
CA LEU A 168 20.89 -37.94 4.51
C LEU A 168 20.39 -39.32 4.07
N VAL A 169 19.31 -39.37 3.29
CA VAL A 169 18.72 -40.62 2.78
C VAL A 169 19.40 -41.04 1.47
N ASN A 170 19.71 -40.09 0.60
CA ASN A 170 20.34 -40.32 -0.69
C ASN A 170 21.50 -39.33 -0.90
N PRO A 171 22.75 -39.72 -0.56
CA PRO A 171 23.91 -38.83 -0.63
C PRO A 171 24.23 -38.30 -2.03
N GLY A 172 23.78 -38.97 -3.09
CA GLY A 172 24.03 -38.59 -4.49
C GLY A 172 23.04 -37.59 -5.09
N VAL A 173 22.21 -36.95 -4.27
CA VAL A 173 21.29 -35.89 -4.74
C VAL A 173 22.03 -34.55 -4.78
N ASP A 174 22.45 -34.15 -5.97
CA ASP A 174 23.21 -32.90 -6.18
C ASP A 174 22.32 -31.68 -6.46
N SER A 175 21.04 -31.92 -6.78
CA SER A 175 20.06 -30.85 -6.95
C SER A 175 18.66 -31.27 -6.54
N ILE A 176 17.91 -30.32 -6.00
CA ILE A 176 16.48 -30.46 -5.75
C ILE A 176 15.72 -29.31 -6.40
N LYS A 177 14.64 -29.66 -7.09
CA LYS A 177 13.65 -28.69 -7.54
C LYS A 177 12.54 -28.64 -6.50
N TRP A 178 12.23 -27.46 -5.99
CA TRP A 178 11.11 -27.28 -5.08
C TRP A 178 10.10 -26.30 -5.65
N THR A 179 8.84 -26.53 -5.33
CA THR A 179 7.75 -25.59 -5.62
C THR A 179 7.73 -24.55 -4.52
N ARG A 180 7.91 -23.28 -4.88
CA ARG A 180 7.89 -22.18 -3.90
C ARG A 180 6.45 -21.97 -3.40
N ALA A 181 6.29 -21.55 -2.15
CA ALA A 181 4.98 -21.13 -1.62
C ALA A 181 4.40 -19.88 -2.33
N TRP A 182 5.24 -19.19 -3.08
CA TRP A 182 4.97 -17.99 -3.87
C TRP A 182 5.18 -18.36 -5.35
N PRO A 183 4.56 -17.67 -6.33
CA PRO A 183 4.62 -18.09 -7.73
C PRO A 183 6.07 -18.30 -8.18
N GLY A 184 6.37 -19.50 -8.69
CA GLY A 184 7.68 -19.86 -9.25
C GLY A 184 8.20 -21.22 -8.78
N HIS A 185 9.30 -21.64 -9.38
CA HIS A 185 10.07 -22.80 -8.97
C HIS A 185 11.43 -22.35 -8.45
N GLY A 186 11.94 -23.05 -7.45
CA GLY A 186 13.31 -22.88 -7.00
C GLY A 186 14.14 -24.10 -7.35
N THR A 187 15.43 -23.89 -7.61
CA THR A 187 16.42 -24.95 -7.74
C THR A 187 17.55 -24.70 -6.75
N ILE A 188 17.87 -25.70 -5.94
CA ILE A 188 19.09 -25.69 -5.12
C ILE A 188 20.03 -26.64 -5.84
N VAL A 189 21.19 -26.12 -6.25
CA VAL A 189 22.28 -26.91 -6.82
C VAL A 189 23.42 -26.83 -5.82
N VAL A 190 23.93 -27.98 -5.40
CA VAL A 190 25.17 -28.01 -4.61
C VAL A 190 26.27 -27.52 -5.53
N ALA A 191 26.95 -26.45 -5.15
CA ALA A 191 28.16 -26.06 -5.85
C ALA A 191 29.12 -27.26 -5.74
N ASP A 192 29.52 -27.83 -6.87
CA ASP A 192 30.58 -28.81 -6.87
C ASP A 192 31.83 -28.04 -6.47
N ASP A 193 32.31 -28.23 -5.24
CA ASP A 193 33.39 -27.43 -4.65
C ASP A 193 34.72 -27.60 -5.43
N GLY A 194 34.74 -28.46 -6.45
CA GLY A 194 35.88 -28.68 -7.32
C GLY A 194 37.12 -29.07 -6.53
N SER A 195 36.93 -29.63 -5.32
CA SER A 195 38.02 -30.12 -4.49
C SER A 195 38.61 -31.32 -5.20
N VAL A 196 39.57 -30.98 -6.05
CA VAL A 196 40.57 -31.77 -6.74
C VAL A 196 40.82 -33.06 -5.98
N ASP A 197 40.60 -34.19 -6.65
CA ASP A 197 41.21 -35.46 -6.31
C ASP A 197 42.70 -35.21 -6.06
N ALA A 198 43.08 -35.11 -4.79
CA ALA A 198 44.47 -35.20 -4.37
C ALA A 198 44.88 -36.66 -4.62
N GLY A 199 45.19 -36.97 -5.88
CA GLY A 199 45.73 -38.24 -6.28
C GLY A 199 47.01 -38.51 -5.50
N GLU A 200 46.97 -39.56 -4.67
CA GLU A 200 48.15 -40.29 -4.20
C GLU A 200 48.70 -41.18 -5.31
#